data_AF-V5SG04-F1
#
_entry.id   AF-V5SG04-F1
#
_cell.length_a   1.000
_cell.length_b   1.000
_cell.length_c   1.000
_cell.angle_alpha   90.00
_cell.angle_beta   90.00
_cell.angle_gamma   90.00
#
_symmetry.space_group_name_H-M   'P 1'
#
loop_
_entity.id
_entity.type
_entity.pdbx_description
1 polymer ?
#
loop_
_entity_poly.entity_id
_entity_poly.type
_entity_poly.pdbx_seq_one_letter_code
_entity_poly.pdbx_strand_id
1 'polypeptide(L)'
;MTRHSPCAQKSKPSSTDRPGETADLARRVLRAGYAVAAAAVLVPTAAFAAEGMGGAVDPSVYRLMVFVMAIFVGYYVVWSVTPALHTPLMSVTNAISSVIVVGALLAVGVELVTDGTTAARVFGFLALVMASVNIFGGFLVTSRMLAMYKKKDKTGK
;
A
#
# COMPACT_ATOMS: atom_id res chain seq x y z
N MET A 1 -51.44 28.18 -32.19
CA MET A 1 -51.32 27.47 -30.89
C MET A 1 -50.29 26.36 -31.05
N THR A 2 -49.02 26.68 -30.82
CA THR A 2 -47.88 25.77 -30.95
C THR A 2 -47.58 25.13 -29.59
N ARG A 3 -47.79 23.82 -29.45
CA ARG A 3 -47.37 23.08 -28.25
C ARG A 3 -45.98 22.49 -28.47
N HIS A 4 -45.14 22.75 -27.47
CA HIS A 4 -43.73 22.42 -27.30
C HIS A 4 -43.42 20.92 -27.27
N SER A 5 -42.27 20.55 -27.82
CA SER A 5 -41.49 19.33 -27.54
C SER A 5 -40.77 19.43 -26.15
N PRO A 6 -39.85 18.51 -25.77
CA PRO A 6 -40.06 17.14 -25.30
C PRO A 6 -39.47 16.93 -23.88
N CYS A 7 -40.13 16.16 -23.00
CA CYS A 7 -39.57 15.83 -21.68
C CYS A 7 -39.04 14.39 -21.66
N ALA A 8 -37.78 14.20 -22.05
CA ALA A 8 -37.05 12.95 -21.84
C ALA A 8 -36.51 12.93 -20.40
N GLN A 9 -37.37 12.55 -19.45
CA GLN A 9 -36.94 12.24 -18.09
C GLN A 9 -36.22 10.89 -18.07
N LYS A 10 -34.90 10.94 -18.13
CA LYS A 10 -34.02 9.84 -17.74
C LYS A 10 -34.00 9.77 -16.21
N SER A 11 -35.02 9.15 -15.61
CA SER A 11 -35.11 8.94 -14.17
C SER A 11 -34.26 7.74 -13.74
N LYS A 12 -33.51 7.95 -12.65
CA LYS A 12 -32.66 6.98 -11.94
C LYS A 12 -33.38 5.66 -11.66
N PRO A 13 -32.70 4.51 -11.64
CA PRO A 13 -33.13 3.41 -10.82
C PRO A 13 -32.55 3.57 -9.40
N SER A 14 -33.42 3.56 -8.39
CA SER A 14 -33.03 3.20 -7.03
C SER A 14 -34.08 2.30 -6.40
N SER A 15 -33.60 1.17 -5.86
CA SER A 15 -34.06 0.49 -4.64
C SER A 15 -34.73 -0.89 -4.72
N THR A 16 -34.89 -1.57 -5.86
CA THR A 16 -35.41 -2.96 -5.86
C THR A 16 -34.90 -3.80 -7.03
N ASP A 17 -33.62 -3.64 -7.36
CA ASP A 17 -32.97 -4.33 -8.47
C ASP A 17 -32.88 -5.84 -8.25
N ARG A 18 -33.14 -6.55 -9.34
CA ARG A 18 -33.24 -8.00 -9.48
C ARG A 18 -32.20 -8.75 -8.64
N PRO A 19 -32.56 -9.79 -7.88
CA PRO A 19 -31.62 -10.57 -7.06
C PRO A 19 -30.46 -11.19 -7.86
N GLY A 20 -30.57 -11.29 -9.19
CA GLY A 20 -29.48 -11.68 -10.08
C GLY A 20 -28.48 -10.56 -10.41
N GLU A 21 -28.91 -9.30 -10.51
CA GLU A 21 -28.07 -8.18 -10.98
C GLU A 21 -27.07 -7.73 -9.91
N THR A 22 -27.46 -7.79 -8.63
CA THR A 22 -26.59 -7.54 -7.48
C THR A 22 -25.59 -8.69 -7.25
N ALA A 23 -26.00 -9.94 -7.50
CA ALA A 23 -25.12 -11.10 -7.46
C ALA A 23 -24.07 -11.07 -8.58
N ASP A 24 -24.46 -10.61 -9.78
CA ASP A 24 -23.55 -10.42 -10.91
C ASP A 24 -22.59 -9.24 -10.67
N LEU A 25 -23.07 -8.14 -10.08
CA LEU A 25 -22.22 -7.03 -9.67
C LEU A 25 -21.22 -7.48 -8.61
N ALA A 26 -21.66 -8.22 -7.59
CA ALA A 26 -20.78 -8.77 -6.56
C ALA A 26 -19.72 -9.71 -7.16
N ARG A 27 -20.09 -10.56 -8.11
CA ARG A 27 -19.14 -11.44 -8.84
C ARG A 27 -18.16 -10.65 -9.70
N ARG A 28 -18.59 -9.55 -10.33
CA ARG A 28 -17.71 -8.64 -11.10
C ARG A 28 -16.74 -7.90 -10.20
N VAL A 29 -17.20 -7.40 -9.06
CA VAL A 29 -16.36 -6.70 -8.07
C VAL A 29 -15.39 -7.68 -7.40
N LEU A 30 -15.82 -8.91 -7.10
CA LEU A 30 -14.96 -9.95 -6.54
C LEU A 30 -13.91 -10.42 -7.54
N ARG A 31 -14.29 -10.63 -8.82
CA ARG A 31 -13.34 -10.98 -9.89
C ARG A 31 -12.39 -9.84 -10.20
N ALA A 32 -12.87 -8.59 -10.24
CA ALA A 32 -12.02 -7.43 -10.43
C ALA A 32 -11.09 -7.22 -9.23
N GLY A 33 -11.59 -7.38 -8.00
CA GLY A 33 -10.80 -7.30 -6.78
C GLY A 33 -9.74 -8.39 -6.72
N TYR A 34 -10.10 -9.64 -7.05
CA TYR A 34 -9.14 -10.73 -7.20
C TYR A 34 -8.13 -10.40 -8.31
N ALA A 35 -8.58 -9.97 -9.49
CA ALA A 35 -7.69 -9.66 -10.62
C ALA A 35 -6.72 -8.51 -10.30
N VAL A 36 -7.17 -7.48 -9.57
CA VAL A 36 -6.33 -6.38 -9.11
C VAL A 36 -5.34 -6.85 -8.05
N ALA A 37 -5.76 -7.69 -7.09
CA ALA A 37 -4.87 -8.28 -6.10
C ALA A 37 -3.84 -9.22 -6.76
N ALA A 38 -4.27 -10.05 -7.70
CA ALA A 38 -3.41 -10.93 -8.49
C ALA A 38 -2.43 -10.11 -9.32
N ALA A 39 -2.86 -9.02 -9.98
CA ALA A 39 -1.97 -8.14 -10.72
C ALA A 39 -0.97 -7.42 -9.78
N ALA A 40 -1.39 -6.96 -8.61
CA ALA A 40 -0.50 -6.33 -7.64
C ALA A 40 0.58 -7.30 -7.10
N VAL A 41 0.31 -8.61 -7.11
CA VAL A 41 1.30 -9.64 -6.74
C VAL A 41 2.13 -10.09 -7.94
N LEU A 42 1.50 -10.28 -9.12
CA LEU A 42 2.16 -10.76 -10.34
C LEU A 42 3.03 -9.70 -11.01
N VAL A 43 2.62 -8.44 -11.04
CA VAL A 43 3.34 -7.36 -11.73
C VAL A 43 4.72 -7.10 -11.11
N PRO A 44 4.89 -7.04 -9.78
CA PRO A 44 6.22 -6.98 -9.17
C PRO A 44 7.05 -8.22 -9.52
N THR A 45 6.50 -9.44 -9.35
CA THR A 45 7.25 -10.67 -9.68
C THR A 45 7.63 -10.80 -11.14
N ALA A 46 6.81 -10.30 -12.07
CA ALA A 46 7.11 -10.32 -13.50
C ALA A 46 8.18 -9.27 -13.86
N ALA A 47 8.17 -8.10 -13.23
CA ALA A 47 9.23 -7.10 -13.38
C ALA A 47 10.56 -7.64 -12.84
N PHE A 48 10.56 -8.28 -11.66
CA PHE A 48 11.76 -8.91 -11.08
C PHE A 48 12.22 -10.17 -11.88
N ALA A 49 11.30 -10.90 -12.51
CA ALA A 49 11.63 -12.06 -13.35
C ALA A 49 12.14 -11.67 -14.75
N ALA A 50 11.79 -10.48 -15.23
CA ALA A 50 12.25 -9.95 -16.52
C ALA A 50 13.69 -9.40 -16.47
N GLU A 51 14.31 -9.28 -15.30
CA GLU A 51 15.71 -8.82 -15.10
C GLU A 51 16.76 -9.88 -15.54
N GLY A 52 16.44 -10.67 -16.56
CA GLY A 52 17.35 -11.64 -17.20
C GLY A 52 18.14 -11.08 -18.39
N MET A 53 18.03 -9.80 -18.74
CA MET A 53 18.87 -9.15 -19.76
C MET A 53 20.15 -8.58 -19.14
N GLY A 54 21.01 -9.45 -18.62
CA GLY A 54 22.24 -9.04 -17.94
C GLY A 54 23.28 -10.15 -17.79
N GLY A 55 23.42 -11.03 -18.78
CA GLY A 55 24.33 -12.19 -18.75
C GLY A 55 25.84 -11.89 -18.65
N ALA A 56 26.23 -10.66 -18.31
CA ALA A 56 27.62 -10.23 -18.18
C ALA A 56 27.90 -9.45 -16.87
N VAL A 57 26.89 -9.23 -16.02
CA VAL A 57 27.05 -8.40 -14.81
C VAL A 57 26.88 -9.27 -13.57
N ASP A 58 27.85 -9.19 -12.66
CA ASP A 58 27.77 -9.90 -11.38
C ASP A 58 26.49 -9.49 -10.61
N PRO A 59 25.72 -10.43 -10.04
CA PRO A 59 24.49 -10.11 -9.31
C PRO A 59 24.68 -9.11 -8.18
N SER A 60 25.87 -9.06 -7.58
CA SER A 60 26.23 -8.08 -6.55
C SER A 60 26.33 -6.66 -7.13
N VAL A 61 27.00 -6.52 -8.28
CA VAL A 61 27.16 -5.25 -9.02
C VAL A 61 25.81 -4.75 -9.50
N TYR A 62 24.95 -5.65 -9.98
CA TYR A 62 23.58 -5.32 -10.37
C TYR A 62 22.75 -4.73 -9.21
N ARG A 63 22.75 -5.40 -8.05
CA ARG A 63 22.07 -4.89 -6.83
C ARG A 63 22.63 -3.55 -6.38
N LEU A 64 23.95 -3.35 -6.53
CA LEU A 64 24.60 -2.09 -6.21
C LEU A 64 24.20 -0.96 -7.17
N MET A 65 24.04 -1.25 -8.47
CA MET A 65 23.52 -0.28 -9.44
C MET A 65 22.08 0.14 -9.09
N VAL A 66 21.19 -0.83 -8.80
CA VAL A 66 19.81 -0.55 -8.38
C VAL A 66 19.78 0.25 -7.08
N PHE A 67 20.64 -0.08 -6.11
CA PHE A 67 20.76 0.65 -4.85
C PHE A 67 21.15 2.11 -5.06
N VAL A 68 22.17 2.37 -5.87
CA VAL A 68 22.62 3.74 -6.18
C VAL A 68 21.53 4.52 -6.93
N MET A 69 20.85 3.89 -7.90
CA MET A 69 19.72 4.53 -8.60
C MET A 69 18.56 4.84 -7.65
N ALA A 70 18.24 3.95 -6.72
CA ALA A 70 17.21 4.18 -5.71
C ALA A 70 17.54 5.37 -4.79
N ILE A 71 18.81 5.56 -4.42
CA ILE A 71 19.25 6.73 -3.63
C ILE A 71 19.00 8.03 -4.39
N PHE A 72 19.38 8.10 -5.66
CA PHE A 72 19.14 9.30 -6.48
C PHE A 72 17.66 9.63 -6.58
N VAL A 73 16.83 8.64 -6.91
CA VAL A 73 15.36 8.82 -6.99
C VAL A 73 14.79 9.26 -5.64
N GLY A 74 15.20 8.61 -4.54
CA GLY A 74 14.76 8.96 -3.19
C GLY A 74 15.11 10.40 -2.79
N TYR A 75 16.32 10.85 -3.11
CA TYR A 75 16.75 12.23 -2.87
C TYR A 75 15.86 13.23 -3.60
N TYR A 76 15.65 13.06 -4.91
CA TYR A 76 14.84 13.99 -5.72
C TYR A 76 13.36 14.02 -5.29
N VAL A 77 12.81 12.88 -4.85
CA VAL A 77 11.42 12.78 -4.35
C VAL A 77 11.22 13.57 -3.06
N VAL A 78 12.17 13.47 -2.12
CA VAL A 78 12.06 14.17 -0.82
C VAL A 78 12.36 15.67 -0.96
N TRP A 79 13.28 16.06 -1.85
CA TRP A 79 13.66 17.46 -2.04
C TRP A 79 12.59 18.31 -2.73
N SER A 80 11.62 17.69 -3.42
CA SER A 80 10.55 18.40 -4.15
C SER A 80 9.32 18.75 -3.28
N VAL A 81 9.40 18.69 -1.95
CA VAL A 81 8.26 19.02 -1.06
C VAL A 81 8.33 20.46 -0.54
N THR A 82 7.17 21.09 -0.37
CA THR A 82 7.07 22.44 0.21
C THR A 82 7.39 22.44 1.71
N PRO A 83 8.01 23.50 2.28
CA PRO A 83 8.51 23.53 3.66
C PRO A 83 7.48 23.27 4.76
N ALA A 84 6.19 23.47 4.47
CA ALA A 84 5.09 23.15 5.38
C ALA A 84 4.92 21.63 5.63
N LEU A 85 5.57 20.78 4.83
CA LEU A 85 5.42 19.32 4.88
C LEU A 85 6.55 18.59 5.60
N HIS A 86 7.57 19.25 6.16
CA HIS A 86 8.65 18.52 6.87
C HIS A 86 8.12 17.66 8.02
N THR A 87 7.07 18.14 8.70
CA THR A 87 6.40 17.44 9.79
C THR A 87 5.62 16.20 9.33
N PRO A 88 4.74 16.26 8.30
CA PRO A 88 4.13 15.05 7.74
C PRO A 88 5.13 14.15 7.00
N LEU A 89 6.19 14.72 6.40
CA LEU A 89 7.25 13.94 5.76
C LEU A 89 8.00 13.08 6.78
N MET A 90 8.25 13.60 7.99
CA MET A 90 8.83 12.81 9.09
C MET A 90 7.95 11.61 9.48
N SER A 91 6.64 11.74 9.36
CA SER A 91 5.73 10.62 9.58
C SER A 91 5.66 9.64 8.40
N VAL A 92 5.74 10.14 7.17
CA VAL A 92 5.74 9.29 5.97
C VAL A 92 6.99 8.43 5.94
N THR A 93 8.16 8.98 6.29
CA THR A 93 9.39 8.19 6.38
C THR A 93 9.32 7.14 7.49
N ASN A 94 8.63 7.41 8.60
CA ASN A 94 8.38 6.42 9.64
C ASN A 94 7.52 5.25 9.11
N ALA A 95 6.48 5.55 8.33
CA ALA A 95 5.65 4.52 7.67
C ALA A 95 6.45 3.73 6.61
N ILE A 96 7.29 4.38 5.80
CA ILE A 96 8.10 3.70 4.78
C ILE A 96 9.14 2.76 5.41
N SER A 97 9.70 3.13 6.58
CA SER A 97 10.65 2.26 7.30
C SER A 97 10.04 0.90 7.71
N SER A 98 8.70 0.80 7.72
CA SER A 98 7.99 -0.44 8.05
C SER A 98 8.13 -1.55 7.02
N VAL A 99 8.78 -1.32 5.87
CA VAL A 99 9.09 -2.35 4.86
C VAL A 99 9.84 -3.56 5.45
N ILE A 100 10.49 -3.39 6.61
CA ILE A 100 11.14 -4.44 7.40
C ILE A 100 10.19 -5.62 7.68
N VAL A 101 8.87 -5.41 7.74
CA VAL A 101 7.87 -6.49 7.92
C VAL A 101 7.98 -7.57 6.84
N VAL A 102 8.34 -7.20 5.61
CA VAL A 102 8.54 -8.17 4.52
C VAL A 102 9.70 -9.11 4.83
N GLY A 103 10.80 -8.57 5.36
CA GLY A 103 11.94 -9.36 5.81
C GLY A 103 11.59 -10.28 6.99
N ALA A 104 10.83 -9.78 7.96
CA ALA A 104 10.37 -10.57 9.10
C ALA A 104 9.44 -11.73 8.68
N LEU A 105 8.52 -11.48 7.74
CA LEU A 105 7.64 -12.51 7.20
C LEU A 105 8.41 -13.58 6.42
N LEU A 106 9.43 -13.20 5.67
CA LEU A 106 10.31 -14.16 5.00
C LEU A 106 11.13 -14.98 6.00
N ALA A 107 11.66 -14.35 7.05
CA ALA A 107 12.42 -15.04 8.09
C ALA A 107 11.57 -16.10 8.82
N VAL A 108 10.37 -15.72 9.27
CA VAL A 108 9.44 -16.66 9.93
C VAL A 108 8.90 -17.68 8.94
N GLY A 109 8.52 -17.27 7.73
CA GLY A 109 7.94 -18.15 6.71
C GLY A 109 8.89 -19.25 6.26
N VAL A 110 10.17 -18.94 6.08
CA VAL A 110 11.20 -19.93 5.70
C VAL A 110 11.46 -20.92 6.84
N GLU A 111 11.47 -20.48 8.09
CA GLU A 111 11.66 -21.35 9.27
C GLU A 111 10.47 -22.21 9.69
N LEU A 112 9.27 -21.87 9.21
CA LEU A 112 8.10 -22.73 9.37
C LEU A 112 8.13 -23.89 8.36
N VAL A 113 8.79 -23.71 7.22
CA VAL A 113 8.89 -24.70 6.13
C VAL A 113 10.17 -25.55 6.25
N THR A 114 11.25 -24.98 6.79
CA THR A 114 12.51 -25.69 7.06
C THR A 114 12.61 -26.00 8.56
N ASP A 115 13.32 -27.06 8.97
CA ASP A 115 13.59 -27.36 10.38
C ASP A 115 14.53 -26.30 11.00
N GLY A 116 14.02 -25.09 11.15
CA GLY A 116 14.71 -23.94 11.71
C GLY A 116 15.06 -24.16 13.17
N THR A 117 16.25 -23.71 13.56
CA THR A 117 16.69 -23.72 14.96
C THR A 117 15.71 -22.88 15.80
N THR A 118 15.32 -23.37 16.98
CA THR A 118 14.36 -22.68 17.87
C THR A 118 14.70 -21.21 18.11
N ALA A 119 15.99 -20.85 18.08
CA ALA A 119 16.46 -19.47 18.17
C ALA A 119 15.94 -18.57 17.03
N ALA A 120 16.03 -19.00 15.77
CA ALA A 120 15.61 -18.16 14.67
C ALA A 120 14.09 -17.95 14.68
N ARG A 121 13.28 -18.95 15.09
CA ARG A 121 11.82 -18.79 15.24
C ARG A 121 11.47 -17.72 16.27
N VAL A 122 12.22 -17.68 17.37
CA VAL A 122 12.08 -16.65 18.40
C VAL A 122 12.47 -15.27 17.86
N PHE A 123 13.58 -15.17 17.12
CA PHE A 123 14.02 -13.91 16.52
C PHE A 123 13.08 -13.42 15.42
N GLY A 124 12.54 -14.29 14.57
CA GLY A 124 11.56 -13.96 13.55
C GLY A 124 10.24 -13.48 14.15
N PHE A 125 9.75 -14.15 15.20
CA PHE A 125 8.57 -13.70 15.93
C PHE A 125 8.80 -12.33 16.58
N LEU A 126 9.95 -12.14 17.22
CA LEU A 126 10.32 -10.84 17.83
C LEU A 126 10.45 -9.74 16.77
N ALA A 127 11.04 -10.04 15.61
CA ALA A 127 11.15 -9.11 14.49
C ALA A 127 9.76 -8.71 13.96
N LEU A 128 8.81 -9.65 13.89
CA LEU A 128 7.44 -9.38 13.46
C LEU A 128 6.70 -8.48 14.47
N VAL A 129 6.87 -8.73 15.77
CA VAL A 129 6.32 -7.88 16.84
C VAL A 129 6.90 -6.46 16.73
N MET A 130 8.21 -6.31 16.58
CA MET A 130 8.85 -4.99 16.42
C MET A 130 8.40 -4.27 15.14
N ALA A 131 8.27 -4.99 14.02
CA ALA A 131 7.75 -4.43 12.78
C ALA A 131 6.31 -3.93 12.95
N SER A 132 5.47 -4.65 13.68
CA SER A 132 4.08 -4.24 13.95
C SER A 132 3.99 -2.92 14.71
N VAL A 133 4.85 -2.72 15.73
CA VAL A 133 4.90 -1.47 16.49
C VAL A 133 5.29 -0.30 15.60
N ASN A 134 6.22 -0.51 14.66
CA ASN A 134 6.65 0.53 13.73
C ASN A 134 5.54 0.95 12.75
N ILE A 135 4.75 -0.03 12.27
CA ILE A 135 3.56 0.20 11.43
C ILE A 135 2.50 0.98 12.21
N PHE A 136 2.04 0.42 13.34
CA PHE A 136 0.92 1.02 14.10
C PHE A 136 1.31 2.33 14.79
N GLY A 137 2.55 2.44 15.27
CA GLY A 137 3.09 3.66 15.89
C GLY A 137 3.21 4.81 14.89
N GLY A 138 3.60 4.52 13.64
CA GLY A 138 3.67 5.51 12.58
C GLY A 138 2.35 6.21 12.33
N PHE A 139 1.26 5.47 12.19
CA PHE A 139 -0.07 6.03 11.92
C PHE A 139 -0.69 6.74 13.13
N LEU A 140 -0.40 6.30 14.35
CA LEU A 140 -0.89 6.93 15.58
C LEU A 140 -0.27 8.32 15.81
N VAL A 141 1.03 8.48 15.53
CA VAL A 141 1.75 9.75 15.69
C VAL A 141 1.27 10.80 14.68
N THR A 142 1.08 10.42 13.40
CA THR A 142 0.51 11.33 12.39
C THR A 142 -0.90 11.78 12.78
N SER A 143 -1.71 10.83 13.25
CA SER A 143 -3.10 11.09 13.65
C SER A 143 -3.17 12.06 14.84
N ARG A 144 -2.23 11.95 15.79
CA ARG A 144 -2.10 12.89 16.93
C ARG A 144 -1.64 14.29 16.50
N MET A 145 -0.76 14.39 15.50
CA MET A 145 -0.34 15.67 14.93
C MET A 145 -1.45 16.36 14.15
N LEU A 146 -2.24 15.61 13.38
CA LEU A 146 -3.38 16.14 12.61
C LEU A 146 -4.60 16.42 13.50
N ALA A 147 -4.76 15.71 14.62
CA ALA A 147 -5.80 15.98 15.62
C ALA A 147 -5.64 17.36 16.28
N MET A 148 -4.42 17.92 16.32
CA MET A 148 -4.17 19.27 16.83
C MET A 148 -4.59 20.39 15.85
N TYR A 149 -4.84 20.07 14.57
CA TYR A 149 -5.40 21.01 13.60
C TYR A 149 -6.94 20.96 13.51
N LYS A 150 -7.58 19.99 14.19
CA LYS A 150 -9.03 20.03 14.41
C LYS A 150 -9.34 21.09 15.45
N LYS A 151 -9.73 22.27 14.98
CA LYS A 151 -10.38 23.30 15.81
C LYS A 151 -11.56 22.63 16.51
N LYS A 152 -11.57 22.69 17.85
CA LYS A 152 -12.71 22.32 18.70
C LYS A 152 -13.97 22.90 18.04
N ASP A 153 -14.84 22.04 17.53
CA ASP A 153 -16.14 22.46 17.03
C ASP A 153 -16.80 23.27 18.14
N LYS A 154 -16.94 24.57 17.89
CA LYS A 154 -17.74 25.46 18.72
C LYS A 154 -19.20 25.08 18.47
N THR A 155 -19.66 24.06 19.17
CA THR A 155 -21.08 23.77 19.24
C THR A 155 -21.43 23.44 20.68
N GLY A 156 -22.15 24.35 21.33
CA GLY A 156 -22.98 23.99 22.48
C GLY A 156 -22.79 24.77 23.79
N LYS A 157 -22.76 26.11 23.75
CA LYS A 157 -23.49 26.97 24.69
C LYS A 157 -23.50 28.41 24.21
#